data_AF-A0A9D9YC44-F1
#
_entry.id   AF-A0A9D9YC44-F1
#
_cell.length_a   1.000
_cell.length_b   1.000
_cell.length_c   1.000
_cell.angle_alpha   90.00
_cell.angle_beta   90.00
_cell.angle_gamma   90.00
#
_symmetry.space_group_name_H-M   'P 1'
#
loop_
_entity.id
_entity.type
_entity.pdbx_description
1 polymer ?
#
loop_
_entity_poly.entity_id
_entity_poly.type
_entity_poly.pdbx_seq_one_letter_code
_entity_poly.pdbx_strand_id
1 'polypeptide(L)' 'MTDRTSKKKQRAYYSGKKKRHTLKTQVVVNETDKSIVAIFLGTGNQHDFKLFKKAKTNKKREKS' A
#
# COMPACT_ATOMS: atom_id res chain seq x y z
N MET A 1 25.30 -12.80 30.02
CA MET A 1 24.38 -11.67 29.79
C MET A 1 23.61 -11.93 28.50
N THR A 2 22.42 -12.51 28.59
CA THR A 2 21.55 -12.72 27.42
C THR A 2 20.64 -11.52 27.29
N ASP A 3 21.07 -10.53 26.50
CA ASP A 3 20.21 -9.42 26.09
C ASP A 3 19.08 -9.97 25.21
N ARG A 4 18.01 -10.46 25.84
CA ARG A 4 16.73 -10.65 25.17
C ARG A 4 16.09 -9.28 25.11
N THR A 5 16.59 -8.45 24.20
CA THR A 5 15.87 -7.26 23.76
C THR A 5 14.49 -7.74 23.32
N SER A 6 13.48 -7.40 24.13
CA SER A 6 12.09 -7.75 23.83
C SER A 6 11.83 -7.43 22.37
N LYS A 7 11.31 -8.40 21.60
CA LYS A 7 10.88 -8.17 20.22
C LYS A 7 9.76 -7.14 20.30
N LYS A 8 10.09 -5.84 20.30
CA LYS A 8 9.13 -4.75 20.10
C LYS A 8 8.36 -5.16 18.86
N LYS A 9 7.07 -5.45 19.02
CA LYS A 9 6.17 -5.80 17.91
C LYS A 9 6.07 -4.56 17.03
N GLN A 10 7.06 -4.38 16.17
CA GLN A 10 7.16 -3.27 15.25
C GLN A 10 5.89 -3.30 14.39
N ARG A 11 5.17 -2.17 14.35
CA ARG A 11 3.96 -2.05 13.54
C ARG A 11 4.29 -2.39 12.08
N ALA A 12 3.40 -3.12 11.40
CA ALA A 12 3.64 -3.63 10.03
C ALA A 12 3.99 -2.56 8.99
N TYR A 13 3.63 -1.30 9.25
CA TYR A 13 3.90 -0.15 8.39
C TYR A 13 5.06 0.74 8.91
N TYR A 14 5.75 0.37 9.98
CA TYR A 14 6.95 1.08 10.43
C TYR A 14 8.19 0.55 9.69
N SER A 15 8.94 1.45 9.06
CA SER A 15 10.21 1.09 8.40
C SER A 15 11.36 1.30 9.37
N GLY A 16 12.08 0.22 9.72
CA GLY A 16 13.29 0.31 10.55
C GLY A 16 14.39 1.13 9.87
N LYS A 17 14.63 0.88 8.57
CA LYS A 17 15.64 1.59 7.77
C LYS A 17 15.37 3.09 7.67
N LYS A 18 14.11 3.49 7.47
CA LYS A 18 13.73 4.91 7.35
C LYS A 18 13.38 5.56 8.70
N LYS A 19 13.35 4.79 9.79
CA LYS A 19 12.91 5.17 11.15
C LYS A 19 11.58 5.94 11.17
N ARG A 20 10.63 5.56 10.32
CA ARG A 20 9.31 6.21 10.23
C ARG A 20 8.23 5.29 9.68
N HIS A 21 6.98 5.67 9.92
CA HIS A 21 5.83 5.01 9.30
C HIS A 21 5.79 5.27 7.80
N THR A 22 5.59 4.20 7.02
CA THR A 22 5.45 4.25 5.57
C THR A 22 4.10 3.66 5.19
N LEU A 23 3.18 4.54 4.79
CA LEU A 23 1.95 4.18 4.08
C LEU A 23 2.25 4.23 2.59
N LYS A 24 1.78 3.24 1.85
CA LYS A 24 1.81 3.22 0.39
C LYS A 24 0.44 3.62 -0.13
N THR A 25 0.42 4.60 -1.03
CA THR A 25 -0.80 5.07 -1.68
C THR A 25 -0.63 4.93 -3.18
N GLN A 26 -1.58 4.27 -3.84
CA GLN A 26 -1.69 4.23 -5.30
C GLN A 26 -2.96 4.97 -5.70
N VAL A 27 -2.82 5.96 -6.58
CA VAL A 27 -3.93 6.74 -7.12
C VAL A 27 -4.06 6.38 -8.60
N VAL A 28 -5.27 6.05 -9.03
CA VAL A 28 -5.61 5.89 -10.44
C VAL A 28 -6.33 7.16 -10.86
N VAL A 29 -5.75 7.86 -11.83
CA VAL A 29 -6.30 9.09 -12.41
C VAL A 29 -6.69 8.82 -13.85
N ASN A 30 -7.83 9.37 -14.26
CA ASN A 30 -8.21 9.46 -15.65
C ASN A 30 -7.34 10.55 -16.29
N GLU A 31 -6.70 10.21 -17.41
CA GLU A 31 -5.74 11.09 -18.06
C GLU A 31 -6.41 12.29 -18.72
N THR A 32 -7.64 12.13 -19.19
CA THR A 32 -8.36 13.12 -20.01
C THR A 32 -8.90 14.27 -19.19
N ASP A 33 -9.56 13.97 -18.06
CA ASP A 33 -10.21 14.96 -17.19
C ASP A 33 -9.47 15.19 -15.86
N LYS A 34 -8.35 14.48 -15.65
CA LYS A 34 -7.57 14.46 -14.41
C LYS A 34 -8.38 14.04 -13.17
N SER A 35 -9.52 13.38 -13.36
CA SER A 35 -10.36 12.92 -12.25
C SER A 35 -9.73 11.71 -11.55
N ILE A 36 -9.94 11.61 -10.24
CA ILE A 36 -9.47 10.47 -9.45
C ILE A 36 -10.49 9.34 -9.58
N VAL A 37 -10.09 8.25 -10.22
CA VAL A 37 -10.92 7.06 -10.46
C VAL A 37 -10.89 6.11 -9.25
N ALA A 38 -9.73 5.97 -8.60
CA ALA A 38 -9.59 5.11 -7.44
C ALA A 38 -8.38 5.47 -6.56
N ILE A 39 -8.51 5.21 -5.27
CA ILE A 39 -7.44 5.35 -4.27
C ILE A 39 -7.25 4.00 -3.56
N PHE A 40 -6.02 3.50 -3.56
CA PHE A 40 -5.63 2.28 -2.85
C PHE A 40 -4.60 2.59 -1.78
N LEU A 41 -4.89 2.16 -0.56
CA LEU A 41 -3.99 2.30 0.59
C LEU A 41 -3.40 0.92 0.93
N GLY A 42 -2.10 0.89 1.18
CA GLY A 42 -1.36 -0.31 1.54
C GLY A 42 -0.34 -0.05 2.63
N THR A 43 -0.03 -1.08 3.41
CA THR A 43 1.10 -1.04 4.33
C THR A 43 2.42 -1.06 3.57
N GLY A 44 3.45 -0.35 4.06
CA GLY A 44 4.75 -0.18 3.39
C GLY A 44 5.46 -1.46 2.90
N ASN A 45 5.13 -2.64 3.43
CA ASN A 45 5.71 -3.92 3.02
C ASN A 45 4.97 -4.61 1.84
N GLN A 46 3.98 -3.98 1.23
CA GLN A 46 3.28 -4.54 0.05
C GLN A 46 4.01 -4.16 -1.24
N HIS A 47 4.31 -5.14 -2.09
CA HIS A 47 4.89 -4.89 -3.42
C HIS A 47 3.87 -4.24 -4.36
N ASP A 48 4.32 -3.33 -5.22
CA ASP A 48 3.46 -2.48 -6.04
C ASP A 48 2.68 -3.32 -7.08
N PHE A 49 3.26 -4.43 -7.55
CA PHE A 49 2.55 -5.39 -8.41
C PHE A 49 1.38 -6.08 -7.72
N LYS A 50 1.47 -6.34 -6.41
CA LYS A 50 0.37 -6.92 -5.62
C LYS A 50 -0.75 -5.89 -5.42
N LEU A 51 -0.38 -4.61 -5.27
CA LEU A 51 -1.33 -3.50 -5.21
C LEU A 51 -2.04 -3.32 -6.56
N PHE A 52 -1.30 -3.38 -7.67
CA PHE A 52 -1.85 -3.33 -9.03
C PHE A 52 -2.83 -4.47 -9.35
N LYS A 53 -2.54 -5.72 -8.94
CA LYS A 53 -3.49 -6.84 -9.08
C LYS A 53 -4.79 -6.61 -8.30
N LYS A 54 -4.71 -6.04 -7.09
CA LYS A 54 -5.90 -5.65 -6.31
C LYS A 54 -6.66 -4.49 -6.97
N ALA A 55 -5.96 -3.55 -7.59
CA ALA A 55 -6.61 -2.44 -8.28
C ALA A 55 -7.41 -2.90 -9.51
N LYS A 56 -6.87 -3.87 -10.28
CA LYS A 56 -7.55 -4.42 -11.47
C LYS A 56 -8.84 -5.19 -11.17
N THR A 57 -8.95 -5.82 -10.01
CA THR A 57 -10.11 -6.65 -9.66
C THR A 57 -11.36 -5.84 -9.32
N ASN A 58 -11.22 -4.53 -9.07
CA ASN A 58 -12.34 -3.61 -8.83
C ASN A 58 -12.90 -2.93 -10.09
N LYS A 59 -12.47 -3.30 -11.31
CA LYS A 59 -13.22 -2.92 -12.50
C LYS A 59 -14.56 -3.65 -12.47
N LYS A 60 -15.61 -2.99 -11.97
CA LYS A 60 -16.98 -3.40 -12.27
C LYS A 60 -17.06 -3.52 -13.79
N ARG A 61 -17.26 -4.75 -14.27
CA ARG A 61 -17.65 -5.04 -15.64
C ARG A 61 -19.00 -4.35 -15.84
N GLU A 62 -18.99 -3.13 -16.36
CA GLU A 62 -20.17 -2.61 -17.05
C GLU A 62 -20.33 -3.51 -18.28
N LYS A 63 -21.23 -4.48 -18.15
CA LYS A 63 -21.65 -5.33 -19.27
C LYS A 63 -22.48 -4.43 -20.19
N SER A 64 -21.99 -4.24 -21.42
CA SER A 64 -22.85 -3.88 -22.56
C SER A 64 -23.82 -5.01 -22.87
#